data_AF-A0A1G0DKS4-F1
#
_entry.id   AF-A0A1G0DKS4-F1
#
_cell.length_a   1.000
_cell.length_b   1.000
_cell.length_c   1.000
_cell.angle_alpha   90.00
_cell.angle_beta   90.00
_cell.angle_gamma   90.00
#
_symmetry.space_group_name_H-M   'P 1'
#
loop_
_entity.id
_entity.type
_entity.pdbx_description
1 polymer ?
#
loop_
_entity_poly.entity_id
_entity_poly.type
_entity_poly.pdbx_seq_one_letter_code
_entity_poly.pdbx_strand_id
1 'polypeptide(L)'
;MTQHVEKATIFDKPAYPASEAAYILNLPPATVKAWSFGQTRRDDGSVRFKAVIRAADTRNKLLSFANLCELHVMAAIRRVHRVSLPKVRDSVEYLRSQLGVDRPLIDRQFKTNGIDLFVEQASKLLNVSRQGQEALRGEFELALARIERDNQGNPIKLFPYSRTSDHAAEQPKSVVIDPRLSFGRPVLTRSAVPTEVIFDRFQAGDSLEDMALDYNVDEKEIEEAHRFEQRRAG
;
A
#
# COMPACT_ATOMS: atom_id res chain seq x y z
N MET A 1 17.62 26.02 24.25
CA MET A 1 16.80 24.83 23.98
C MET A 1 15.73 25.20 22.97
N THR A 2 16.06 25.11 21.68
CA THR A 2 15.11 25.41 20.61
C THR A 2 14.48 24.08 20.20
N GLN A 3 13.23 23.87 20.61
CA GLN A 3 12.45 22.72 20.15
C GLN A 3 12.20 22.90 18.64
N HIS A 4 12.98 22.19 17.82
CA HIS A 4 12.58 21.91 16.45
C HIS A 4 11.39 20.95 16.53
N VAL A 5 10.18 21.51 16.48
CA VAL A 5 9.00 20.74 16.10
C VAL A 5 9.21 20.39 14.63
N GLU A 6 9.76 19.22 14.33
CA GLU A 6 9.73 18.65 12.99
C GLU A 6 8.28 18.70 12.51
N LYS A 7 8.02 19.50 11.47
CA LYS A 7 6.71 19.53 10.81
C LYS A 7 6.49 18.11 10.31
N ALA A 8 5.60 17.35 10.97
CA ALA A 8 5.25 16.01 10.55
C ALA A 8 4.89 16.05 9.06
N THR A 9 5.70 15.35 8.26
CA THR A 9 5.54 15.24 6.81
C THR A 9 4.14 14.71 6.52
N ILE A 10 3.49 15.26 5.48
CA ILE A 10 2.07 14.97 5.21
C ILE A 10 1.80 13.46 5.07
N PHE A 11 2.79 12.71 4.56
CA PHE A 11 2.70 11.27 4.36
C PHE A 11 2.78 10.44 5.65
N ASP A 12 3.28 10.98 6.76
CA ASP A 12 3.33 10.31 8.07
C ASP A 12 2.15 10.63 8.98
N LYS A 13 1.30 11.60 8.60
CA LYS A 13 0.12 11.95 9.38
C LYS A 13 -0.88 10.79 9.42
N PRO A 14 -1.39 10.39 10.60
CA PRO A 14 -2.45 9.40 10.70
C PRO A 14 -3.72 9.89 10.00
N ALA A 15 -4.24 9.09 9.06
CA ALA A 15 -5.38 9.49 8.22
C ALA A 15 -6.34 8.32 7.90
N TYR A 16 -5.84 7.08 7.89
CA TYR A 16 -6.60 5.93 7.39
C TYR A 16 -6.91 4.93 8.51
N PRO A 17 -8.18 4.58 8.74
CA PRO A 17 -8.48 3.38 9.50
C PRO A 17 -8.09 2.13 8.70
N ALA A 18 -7.85 1.00 9.38
CA ALA A 18 -7.48 -0.25 8.70
C ALA A 18 -8.53 -0.74 7.69
N SER A 19 -9.81 -0.40 7.86
CA SER A 19 -10.86 -0.73 6.89
C SER A 19 -10.67 0.04 5.58
N GLU A 20 -10.34 1.33 5.65
CA GLU A 20 -10.10 2.15 4.46
C GLU A 20 -8.83 1.67 3.73
N ALA A 21 -7.76 1.40 4.48
CA ALA A 21 -6.53 0.84 3.93
C ALA A 21 -6.75 -0.53 3.26
N ALA A 22 -7.57 -1.38 3.86
CA ALA A 22 -7.94 -2.68 3.32
C ALA A 22 -8.71 -2.54 2.00
N TYR A 23 -9.67 -1.63 1.94
CA TYR A 23 -10.40 -1.29 0.72
C TYR A 23 -9.46 -0.75 -0.38
N ILE A 24 -8.64 0.26 -0.07
CA ILE A 24 -7.71 0.88 -1.04
C ILE A 24 -6.78 -0.17 -1.66
N LEU A 25 -6.25 -1.08 -0.84
CA LEU A 25 -5.25 -2.06 -1.23
C LEU A 25 -5.84 -3.41 -1.68
N ASN A 26 -7.17 -3.55 -1.68
CA ASN A 26 -7.88 -4.80 -1.94
C ASN A 26 -7.37 -5.98 -1.09
N LEU A 27 -7.24 -5.72 0.22
CA LEU A 27 -6.77 -6.70 1.21
C LEU A 27 -7.88 -7.03 2.19
N PRO A 28 -7.91 -8.23 2.78
CA PRO A 28 -8.83 -8.51 3.87
C PRO A 28 -8.57 -7.58 5.07
N PRO A 29 -9.60 -6.97 5.70
CA PRO A 29 -9.42 -6.06 6.83
C PRO A 29 -8.68 -6.71 8.02
N ALA A 30 -8.87 -8.01 8.24
CA ALA A 30 -8.16 -8.76 9.27
C ALA A 30 -6.64 -8.82 9.01
N THR A 31 -6.23 -8.92 7.74
CA THR A 31 -4.83 -8.93 7.31
C THR A 31 -4.17 -7.59 7.60
N VAL A 32 -4.80 -6.48 7.17
CA VAL A 32 -4.28 -5.12 7.42
C VAL A 32 -4.16 -4.85 8.92
N LYS A 33 -5.17 -5.23 9.70
CA LYS A 33 -5.14 -5.10 11.16
C LYS A 33 -3.98 -5.90 11.78
N ALA A 34 -3.82 -7.16 11.38
CA ALA A 34 -2.76 -8.02 11.89
C ALA A 34 -1.36 -7.45 11.56
N TRP A 35 -1.15 -7.01 10.33
CA TRP A 35 0.16 -6.50 9.90
C TRP A 35 0.51 -5.16 10.56
N SER A 36 -0.49 -4.33 10.85
CA SER A 36 -0.25 -2.97 11.38
C SER A 36 -0.28 -2.88 12.90
N PHE A 37 -1.08 -3.72 13.56
CA PHE A 37 -1.34 -3.62 15.01
C PHE A 37 -1.06 -4.93 15.77
N GLY A 38 -0.73 -6.01 15.05
CA GLY A 38 -0.59 -7.33 15.65
C GLY A 38 -1.94 -7.96 16.03
N GLN A 39 -1.86 -9.08 16.74
CA GLN A 39 -2.99 -9.77 17.34
C GLN A 39 -2.56 -10.33 18.69
N THR A 40 -3.40 -10.16 19.70
CA THR A 40 -3.27 -10.83 21.00
C THR A 40 -4.38 -11.87 21.15
N ARG A 41 -4.13 -12.91 21.94
CA ARG A 41 -5.17 -13.87 22.31
C ARG A 41 -6.08 -13.26 23.39
N ARG A 42 -7.35 -13.66 23.38
CA ARG A 42 -8.38 -13.10 24.28
C ARG A 42 -8.36 -13.73 25.68
N ASP A 43 -7.86 -14.95 25.78
CA ASP A 43 -7.81 -15.78 26.97
C ASP A 43 -6.71 -15.32 27.96
N ASP A 44 -5.48 -15.17 27.46
CA ASP A 44 -4.30 -14.89 28.31
C ASP A 44 -3.58 -13.57 27.96
N GLY A 45 -4.06 -12.85 26.95
CA GLY A 45 -3.43 -11.62 26.47
C GLY A 45 -2.09 -11.83 25.74
N SER A 46 -1.66 -13.08 25.54
CA SER A 46 -0.40 -13.39 24.87
C SER A 46 -0.43 -12.95 23.41
N VAL A 47 0.75 -12.59 22.88
CA VAL A 47 0.86 -12.13 21.50
C VAL A 47 0.69 -13.32 20.55
N ARG A 48 -0.46 -13.36 19.86
CA ARG A 48 -0.74 -14.31 18.78
C ARG A 48 0.04 -13.97 17.51
N PHE A 49 0.17 -12.68 17.21
CA PHE A 49 0.87 -12.18 16.03
C PHE A 49 1.48 -10.81 16.33
N LYS A 50 2.77 -10.62 16.04
CA LYS A 50 3.42 -9.31 16.15
C LYS A 50 3.19 -8.51 14.87
N ALA A 51 2.93 -7.22 14.99
CA ALA A 51 2.86 -6.31 13.84
C ALA A 51 4.14 -6.41 12.99
N VAL A 52 4.00 -6.21 11.69
CA VAL A 52 5.10 -6.23 10.72
C VAL A 52 5.57 -4.82 10.41
N ILE A 53 4.65 -3.85 10.37
CA ILE A 53 4.94 -2.44 10.16
C ILE A 53 4.58 -1.63 11.42
N ARG A 54 5.15 -0.43 11.52
CA ARG A 54 4.82 0.52 12.58
C ARG A 54 3.70 1.44 12.12
N ALA A 55 2.51 1.27 12.68
CA ALA A 55 1.39 2.17 12.42
C ALA A 55 1.68 3.59 12.92
N ALA A 56 1.24 4.59 12.16
CA ALA A 56 1.42 6.00 12.49
C ALA A 56 0.77 6.39 13.83
N ASP A 57 -0.36 5.78 14.17
CA ASP A 57 -0.97 5.91 15.50
C ASP A 57 -1.53 4.56 15.97
N THR A 58 -0.76 3.89 16.83
CA THR A 58 -1.16 2.60 17.39
C THR A 58 -2.32 2.73 18.40
N ARG A 59 -2.45 3.88 19.08
CA ARG A 59 -3.49 4.08 20.10
C ARG A 59 -4.86 4.22 19.47
N ASN A 60 -4.96 5.08 18.46
CA ASN A 60 -6.21 5.32 17.73
C ASN A 60 -6.41 4.35 16.56
N LYS A 61 -5.47 3.43 16.33
CA LYS A 61 -5.46 2.44 15.24
C LYS A 61 -5.58 3.10 13.86
N LEU A 62 -4.82 4.18 13.66
CA LEU A 62 -4.77 4.91 12.40
C LEU A 62 -3.42 4.67 11.71
N LEU A 63 -3.51 4.61 10.38
CA LEU A 63 -2.41 4.43 9.45
C LEU A 63 -2.18 5.75 8.71
N SER A 64 -0.94 5.99 8.30
CA SER A 64 -0.59 7.11 7.42
C SER A 64 -0.55 6.69 5.96
N PHE A 65 -0.34 7.66 5.06
CA PHE A 65 -0.09 7.35 3.64
C PHE A 65 1.18 6.51 3.46
N ALA A 66 2.23 6.77 4.24
CA ALA A 66 3.43 5.94 4.26
C ALA A 66 3.11 4.49 4.66
N ASN A 67 2.23 4.27 5.64
CA ASN A 67 1.77 2.93 5.97
C ASN A 67 1.00 2.27 4.81
N LEU A 68 0.18 3.01 4.06
CA LEU A 68 -0.47 2.47 2.86
C LEU A 68 0.57 1.99 1.83
N CYS A 69 1.62 2.77 1.60
CA CYS A 69 2.72 2.37 0.72
C CYS A 69 3.46 1.12 1.23
N GLU A 70 3.74 1.03 2.54
CA GLU A 70 4.36 -0.17 3.13
C GLU A 70 3.48 -1.41 2.96
N LEU A 71 2.18 -1.29 3.25
CA LEU A 71 1.21 -2.36 3.08
C LEU A 71 1.05 -2.78 1.61
N HIS A 72 1.12 -1.82 0.68
CA HIS A 72 1.11 -2.10 -0.76
C HIS A 72 2.30 -2.98 -1.17
N VAL A 73 3.51 -2.62 -0.72
CA VAL A 73 4.71 -3.42 -0.98
C VAL A 73 4.60 -4.80 -0.32
N MET A 74 4.10 -4.87 0.92
CA MET A 74 3.86 -6.14 1.61
C MET A 74 2.85 -7.05 0.89
N ALA A 75 1.81 -6.47 0.29
CA ALA A 75 0.82 -7.23 -0.47
C ALA A 75 1.44 -7.95 -1.66
N ALA A 76 2.42 -7.33 -2.34
CA ALA A 76 3.14 -7.95 -3.44
C ALA A 76 4.00 -9.14 -2.99
N ILE A 77 4.69 -9.03 -1.85
CA ILE A 77 5.46 -10.15 -1.25
C ILE A 77 4.55 -11.38 -1.05
N ARG A 78 3.31 -11.15 -0.65
CA ARG A 78 2.35 -12.22 -0.33
C ARG A 78 1.80 -12.96 -1.54
N ARG A 79 1.88 -12.40 -2.75
CA ARG A 79 1.54 -13.10 -4.00
C ARG A 79 2.51 -14.23 -4.31
N VAL A 80 3.76 -14.10 -3.87
CA VAL A 80 4.73 -15.19 -3.95
C VAL A 80 4.42 -16.20 -2.86
N HIS A 81 3.78 -17.32 -3.22
CA HIS A 81 3.20 -18.36 -2.34
C HIS A 81 4.16 -19.08 -1.38
N ARG A 82 5.36 -18.55 -1.10
CA ARG A 82 6.43 -19.25 -0.35
C ARG A 82 6.99 -18.48 0.84
N VAL A 83 6.62 -17.21 1.05
CA VAL A 83 7.18 -16.39 2.14
C VAL A 83 6.22 -16.30 3.33
N SER A 84 6.60 -16.87 4.48
CA SER A 84 5.78 -16.79 5.69
C SER A 84 5.85 -15.40 6.33
N LEU A 85 4.73 -14.92 6.87
CA LEU A 85 4.64 -13.58 7.47
C LEU A 85 5.63 -13.33 8.62
N PRO A 86 5.87 -14.28 9.55
CA PRO A 86 6.91 -14.11 10.56
C PRO A 86 8.30 -13.83 9.96
N LYS A 87 8.64 -14.47 8.84
CA LYS A 87 9.92 -14.25 8.15
C LYS A 87 9.96 -12.93 7.41
N VAL A 88 8.85 -12.49 6.80
CA VAL A 88 8.74 -11.11 6.28
C VAL A 88 9.05 -10.11 7.38
N ARG A 89 8.45 -10.29 8.57
CA ARG A 89 8.72 -9.43 9.73
C ARG A 89 10.20 -9.45 10.13
N ASP A 90 10.80 -10.63 10.24
CA ASP A 90 12.22 -10.73 10.61
C ASP A 90 13.14 -10.09 9.55
N SER A 91 12.83 -10.23 8.26
CA SER A 91 13.54 -9.54 7.17
C SER A 91 13.35 -8.02 7.22
N VAL A 92 12.14 -7.53 7.53
CA VAL A 92 11.86 -6.09 7.69
C VAL A 92 12.64 -5.51 8.87
N GLU A 93 12.67 -6.20 10.02
CA GLU A 93 13.46 -5.76 11.18
C GLU A 93 14.96 -5.80 10.89
N TYR A 94 15.43 -6.82 10.17
CA TYR A 94 16.81 -6.88 9.71
C TYR A 94 17.16 -5.66 8.83
N LEU A 95 16.33 -5.35 7.83
CA LEU A 95 16.53 -4.18 6.99
C LEU A 95 16.52 -2.87 7.77
N ARG A 96 15.60 -2.72 8.74
CA ARG A 96 15.56 -1.55 9.63
C ARG A 96 16.90 -1.39 10.36
N SER A 97 17.49 -2.49 10.85
CA SER A 97 18.79 -2.47 11.52
C SER A 97 19.96 -2.14 10.57
N GLN A 98 19.95 -2.65 9.34
CA GLN A 98 21.04 -2.48 8.39
C GLN A 98 21.03 -1.10 7.71
N LEU A 99 19.84 -0.61 7.36
CA LEU A 99 19.67 0.66 6.67
C LEU A 99 19.57 1.84 7.65
N GLY A 100 19.24 1.59 8.92
CA GLY A 100 19.08 2.64 9.92
C GLY A 100 17.87 3.56 9.67
N VAL A 101 16.88 3.10 8.90
CA VAL A 101 15.68 3.86 8.52
C VAL A 101 14.43 3.26 9.15
N ASP A 102 13.45 4.09 9.52
CA ASP A 102 12.26 3.62 10.23
C ASP A 102 11.33 2.75 9.35
N ARG A 103 11.21 3.10 8.05
CA ARG A 103 10.32 2.47 7.07
C ARG A 103 11.09 1.83 5.91
N PRO A 104 11.82 0.73 6.15
CA PRO A 104 12.75 0.17 5.17
C PRO A 104 12.08 -0.29 3.87
N LEU A 105 10.81 -0.73 3.88
CA LEU A 105 10.13 -1.23 2.68
C LEU A 105 9.82 -0.14 1.64
N ILE A 106 9.78 1.12 2.09
CA ILE A 106 9.48 2.26 1.24
C ILE A 106 10.61 3.29 1.27
N ASP A 107 11.78 2.95 1.78
CA ASP A 107 12.93 3.84 1.73
C ASP A 107 13.52 3.89 0.31
N ARG A 108 14.19 4.99 -0.04
CA ARG A 108 14.87 5.11 -1.34
C ARG A 108 15.96 4.05 -1.51
N GLN A 109 16.69 3.74 -0.44
CA GLN A 109 17.74 2.73 -0.43
C GLN A 109 17.19 1.31 -0.61
N PHE A 110 15.89 1.12 -0.38
CA PHE A 110 15.24 -0.16 -0.59
C PHE A 110 15.30 -0.59 -2.06
N LYS A 111 15.00 0.32 -2.98
CA LYS A 111 15.04 0.04 -4.42
C LYS A 111 16.47 -0.21 -4.93
N THR A 112 17.48 0.43 -4.33
CA THR A 112 18.86 0.32 -4.81
C THR A 112 19.56 -0.94 -4.33
N ASN A 113 19.33 -1.36 -3.08
CA ASN A 113 19.99 -2.53 -2.49
C ASN A 113 19.10 -3.29 -1.49
N GLY A 114 18.03 -2.67 -0.97
CA GLY A 114 17.17 -3.35 0.01
C GLY A 114 16.37 -4.52 -0.55
N ILE A 115 16.07 -4.57 -1.86
CA ILE A 115 15.47 -5.76 -2.48
C ILE A 115 16.45 -6.93 -2.41
N ASP A 116 17.72 -6.73 -2.79
CA ASP A 116 18.78 -7.74 -2.68
C ASP A 116 18.95 -8.23 -1.25
N LEU A 117 19.10 -7.28 -0.31
CA LEU A 117 19.23 -7.60 1.12
C LEU A 117 18.01 -8.35 1.66
N PHE A 118 16.80 -7.94 1.26
CA PHE A 118 15.57 -8.64 1.65
C PHE A 118 15.55 -10.05 1.09
N VAL A 119 15.85 -10.23 -0.20
CA VAL A 119 15.81 -11.52 -0.89
C VAL A 119 16.88 -12.45 -0.33
N GLU A 120 18.09 -11.97 -0.07
CA GLU A 120 19.16 -12.74 0.56
C GLU A 120 18.76 -13.19 1.97
N GLN A 121 18.27 -12.27 2.80
CA GLN A 121 17.84 -12.58 4.15
C GLN A 121 16.64 -13.53 4.15
N ALA A 122 15.66 -13.29 3.27
CA ALA A 122 14.52 -14.16 3.09
C ALA A 122 14.96 -15.56 2.64
N SER A 123 15.95 -15.69 1.75
CA SER A 123 16.49 -16.97 1.26
C SER A 123 17.35 -17.71 2.29
N LYS A 124 17.95 -17.03 3.27
CA LYS A 124 18.55 -17.71 4.43
C LYS A 124 17.46 -18.29 5.34
N LEU A 125 16.36 -17.56 5.47
CA LEU A 125 15.23 -17.97 6.30
C LEU A 125 14.33 -19.00 5.60
N LEU A 126 14.33 -19.04 4.27
CA LEU A 126 13.47 -19.87 3.43
C LEU A 126 14.34 -20.63 2.45
N ASN A 127 14.12 -21.92 2.28
CA ASN A 127 14.73 -22.68 1.18
C ASN A 127 14.07 -22.29 -0.18
N VAL A 128 14.12 -21.00 -0.55
CA VAL A 128 13.56 -20.46 -1.79
C VAL A 128 14.50 -20.84 -2.94
N SER A 129 13.95 -21.51 -3.95
CA SER A 129 14.66 -21.73 -5.20
C SER A 129 15.08 -20.41 -5.84
N ARG A 130 16.13 -20.43 -6.66
CA ARG A 130 16.56 -19.25 -7.43
C ARG A 130 15.41 -18.58 -8.20
N GLN A 131 14.55 -19.38 -8.83
CA GLN A 131 13.35 -18.88 -9.52
C GLN A 131 12.39 -18.13 -8.58
N GLY A 132 12.22 -18.59 -7.33
CA GLY A 132 11.36 -17.91 -6.36
C GLY A 132 11.98 -16.60 -5.86
N GLN A 133 13.31 -16.49 -5.84
CA GLN A 133 14.03 -15.25 -5.52
C GLN A 133 13.87 -14.21 -6.64
N GLU A 134 13.99 -14.64 -7.90
CA GLU A 134 13.77 -13.80 -9.09
C GLU A 134 12.31 -13.32 -9.15
N ALA A 135 11.33 -14.21 -8.89
CA ALA A 135 9.92 -13.82 -8.81
C ALA A 135 9.66 -12.80 -7.70
N LEU A 136 10.24 -13.00 -6.51
CA LEU A 136 10.12 -12.07 -5.39
C LEU A 136 10.70 -10.68 -5.72
N ARG A 137 11.86 -10.64 -6.39
CA ARG A 137 12.45 -9.39 -6.88
C ARG A 137 11.51 -8.67 -7.85
N GLY A 138 10.97 -9.38 -8.84
CA GLY A 138 10.03 -8.81 -9.81
C GLY A 138 8.80 -8.20 -9.15
N GLU A 139 8.20 -8.90 -8.17
CA GLU A 139 7.06 -8.36 -7.41
C GLU A 139 7.39 -7.08 -6.64
N PHE A 140 8.58 -7.00 -6.03
CA PHE A 140 9.03 -5.77 -5.38
C PHE A 140 9.18 -4.62 -6.37
N GLU A 141 9.83 -4.85 -7.50
CA GLU A 141 10.03 -3.82 -8.53
C GLU A 141 8.70 -3.29 -9.06
N LEU A 142 7.74 -4.18 -9.33
CA LEU A 142 6.40 -3.83 -9.79
C LEU A 142 5.62 -3.04 -8.73
N ALA A 143 5.68 -3.44 -7.47
CA ALA A 143 5.01 -2.73 -6.37
C ALA A 143 5.64 -1.35 -6.11
N LEU A 144 6.97 -1.24 -6.13
CA LEU A 144 7.66 0.03 -5.95
C LEU A 144 7.41 0.99 -7.12
N ALA A 145 7.23 0.48 -8.34
CA ALA A 145 6.89 1.29 -9.52
C ALA A 145 5.47 1.92 -9.46
N ARG A 146 4.65 1.49 -8.50
CA ARG A 146 3.32 2.06 -8.20
C ARG A 146 3.39 3.21 -7.18
N ILE A 147 4.56 3.48 -6.61
CA ILE A 147 4.77 4.57 -5.65
C ILE A 147 5.59 5.67 -6.35
N GLU A 148 4.94 6.81 -6.61
CA GLU A 148 5.61 8.02 -7.09
C GLU A 148 6.29 8.71 -5.91
N ARG A 149 7.50 9.23 -6.14
CA ARG A 149 8.34 9.86 -5.13
C ARG A 149 8.80 11.23 -5.58
N ASP A 150 9.02 12.12 -4.61
CA ASP A 150 9.69 13.39 -4.87
C ASP A 150 11.21 13.24 -5.02
N ASN A 151 11.91 14.35 -5.25
CA ASN A 151 13.36 14.38 -5.41
C ASN A 151 14.12 13.97 -4.13
N GLN A 152 13.48 14.04 -2.97
CA GLN A 152 14.04 13.60 -1.69
C GLN A 152 13.81 12.10 -1.45
N GLY A 153 13.02 11.45 -2.31
CA GLY A 153 12.65 10.04 -2.20
C GLY A 153 11.41 9.78 -1.35
N ASN A 154 10.70 10.81 -0.90
CA ASN A 154 9.48 10.65 -0.11
C ASN A 154 8.31 10.19 -1.00
N PRO A 155 7.43 9.29 -0.51
CA PRO A 155 6.26 8.89 -1.27
C PRO A 155 5.27 10.06 -1.38
N ILE A 156 4.78 10.34 -2.59
CA ILE A 156 3.81 11.41 -2.86
C ILE A 156 2.52 10.92 -3.53
N LYS A 157 2.58 9.81 -4.28
CA LYS A 157 1.39 9.17 -4.85
C LYS A 157 1.52 7.66 -4.81
N LEU A 158 0.40 6.99 -4.62
CA LEU A 158 0.26 5.55 -4.73
C LEU A 158 -0.78 5.25 -5.79
N PHE A 159 -0.43 4.40 -6.74
CA PHE A 159 -1.36 3.86 -7.75
C PHE A 159 -1.78 2.46 -7.33
N PRO A 160 -2.84 2.30 -6.52
CA PRO A 160 -3.29 0.98 -6.09
C PRO A 160 -3.73 0.10 -7.28
N TYR A 161 -3.64 -1.21 -7.10
CA TYR A 161 -4.15 -2.17 -8.08
C TYR A 161 -5.68 -2.16 -8.05
N SER A 162 -6.33 -1.89 -9.17
CA SER A 162 -7.80 -1.93 -9.31
C SER A 162 -8.33 -3.33 -9.64
N ARG A 163 -7.48 -4.21 -10.19
CA ARG A 163 -7.87 -5.54 -10.69
C ARG A 163 -7.24 -6.66 -9.86
N THR A 164 -7.96 -7.76 -9.68
CA THR A 164 -7.42 -9.02 -9.14
C THR A 164 -6.86 -9.83 -10.32
N SER A 165 -5.67 -9.48 -10.80
CA SER A 165 -4.99 -10.20 -11.89
C SER A 165 -3.52 -10.44 -11.56
N ASP A 166 -2.97 -11.52 -12.11
CA ASP A 166 -1.54 -11.87 -11.97
C ASP A 166 -0.63 -10.97 -12.84
N HIS A 167 -1.20 -10.20 -13.77
CA HIS A 167 -0.47 -9.28 -14.64
C HIS A 167 -0.30 -7.89 -13.99
N ALA A 168 0.41 -7.82 -12.86
CA ALA A 168 0.62 -6.58 -12.10
C ALA A 168 1.27 -5.45 -12.92
N ALA A 169 2.10 -5.79 -13.91
CA ALA A 169 2.77 -4.84 -14.80
C ALA A 169 1.78 -4.06 -15.70
N GLU A 170 0.69 -4.70 -16.11
CA GLU A 170 -0.25 -4.17 -17.10
C GLU A 170 -1.46 -3.46 -16.47
N GLN A 171 -1.61 -3.53 -15.14
CA GLN A 171 -2.77 -2.92 -14.52
C GLN A 171 -2.76 -1.38 -14.72
N PRO A 172 -3.92 -0.76 -14.97
CA PRO A 172 -4.00 0.68 -15.18
C PRO A 172 -3.58 1.47 -13.94
N LYS A 173 -3.23 2.73 -14.17
CA LYS A 173 -2.94 3.74 -13.13
C LYS A 173 -4.01 4.84 -13.12
N SER A 174 -5.27 4.47 -13.39
CA SER A 174 -6.40 5.41 -13.49
C SER A 174 -6.86 5.94 -12.14
N VAL A 175 -6.60 5.20 -11.06
CA VAL A 175 -6.89 5.61 -9.68
C VAL A 175 -5.59 5.89 -8.94
N VAL A 176 -5.56 7.00 -8.21
CA VAL A 176 -4.42 7.43 -7.41
C VAL A 176 -4.84 7.84 -6.00
N ILE A 177 -3.96 7.58 -5.05
CA ILE A 177 -4.00 8.08 -3.68
C ILE A 177 -2.91 9.14 -3.57
N ASP A 178 -3.30 10.39 -3.32
CA ASP A 178 -2.38 11.50 -3.04
C ASP A 178 -2.82 12.17 -1.72
N PRO A 179 -1.99 12.16 -0.66
CA PRO A 179 -2.40 12.70 0.65
C PRO A 179 -2.70 14.21 0.62
N ARG A 180 -2.38 14.92 -0.47
CA ARG A 180 -2.68 16.34 -0.68
C ARG A 180 -4.03 16.58 -1.36
N LEU A 181 -4.65 15.55 -1.94
CA LEU A 181 -5.91 15.62 -2.68
C LEU A 181 -6.99 14.84 -1.94
N SER A 182 -8.19 15.39 -1.82
CA SER A 182 -9.36 14.68 -1.27
C SER A 182 -9.11 13.96 0.07
N PHE A 183 -8.23 14.52 0.91
CA PHE A 183 -7.76 13.93 2.18
C PHE A 183 -7.11 12.54 2.02
N GLY A 184 -6.47 12.30 0.88
CA GLY A 184 -5.83 11.04 0.57
C GLY A 184 -6.81 9.93 0.21
N ARG A 185 -8.07 10.25 -0.12
CA ARG A 185 -9.01 9.28 -0.69
C ARG A 185 -8.70 8.99 -2.16
N PRO A 186 -9.16 7.86 -2.71
CA PRO A 186 -8.93 7.54 -4.11
C PRO A 186 -9.61 8.55 -5.04
N VAL A 187 -8.86 8.99 -6.03
CA VAL A 187 -9.31 9.91 -7.07
C VAL A 187 -8.87 9.42 -8.44
N LEU A 188 -9.54 9.88 -9.50
CA LEU A 188 -9.07 9.73 -10.87
C LEU A 188 -7.72 10.44 -11.05
N THR A 189 -6.77 9.76 -11.66
CA THR A 189 -5.39 10.25 -11.81
C THR A 189 -5.32 11.54 -12.61
N ARG A 190 -6.14 11.69 -13.66
CA ARG A 190 -6.09 12.85 -14.55
C ARG A 190 -6.88 14.06 -14.07
N SER A 191 -8.03 13.84 -13.43
CA SER A 191 -8.98 14.90 -13.08
C SER A 191 -9.07 15.19 -11.58
N ALA A 192 -8.46 14.35 -10.73
CA ALA A 192 -8.57 14.41 -9.27
C ALA A 192 -10.01 14.30 -8.73
N VAL A 193 -10.96 13.84 -9.56
CA VAL A 193 -12.34 13.57 -9.15
C VAL A 193 -12.36 12.35 -8.23
N PRO A 194 -12.98 12.41 -7.05
CA PRO A 194 -13.11 11.25 -6.16
C PRO A 194 -13.81 10.08 -6.85
N THR A 195 -13.27 8.87 -6.66
CA THR A 195 -13.88 7.66 -7.24
C THR A 195 -15.27 7.40 -6.67
N GLU A 196 -15.53 7.79 -5.41
CA GLU A 196 -16.86 7.73 -4.77
C GLU A 196 -17.91 8.53 -5.56
N VAL A 197 -17.53 9.68 -6.13
CA VAL A 197 -18.42 10.50 -6.96
C VAL A 197 -18.77 9.79 -8.28
N ILE A 198 -17.81 9.08 -8.88
CA ILE A 198 -18.06 8.27 -10.07
C ILE A 198 -19.05 7.15 -9.76
N PHE A 199 -18.88 6.49 -8.63
CA PHE A 199 -19.78 5.42 -8.19
C PHE A 199 -21.18 5.96 -7.88
N ASP A 200 -21.31 7.07 -7.16
CA ASP A 200 -22.60 7.68 -6.83
C ASP A 200 -23.38 8.10 -8.11
N ARG A 201 -22.68 8.68 -9.09
CA ARG A 201 -23.29 9.04 -10.39
C ARG A 201 -23.76 7.82 -11.17
N PHE A 202 -22.97 6.76 -11.20
CA PHE A 202 -23.39 5.50 -11.81
C PHE A 202 -24.66 4.94 -11.14
N GLN A 203 -24.73 4.98 -9.80
CA GLN A 203 -25.92 4.54 -9.05
C GLN A 203 -27.14 5.45 -9.26
N ALA A 204 -26.92 6.73 -9.61
CA ALA A 204 -27.98 7.66 -9.99
C ALA A 204 -28.48 7.45 -11.43
N GLY A 205 -27.81 6.62 -12.23
CA GLY A 205 -28.22 6.26 -13.60
C GLY A 205 -27.44 6.98 -14.71
N ASP A 206 -26.38 7.74 -14.37
CA ASP A 206 -25.54 8.39 -15.38
C ASP A 206 -24.74 7.34 -16.18
N SER A 207 -24.57 7.59 -17.48
CA SER A 207 -23.76 6.72 -18.34
C SER A 207 -22.26 6.94 -18.12
N LEU A 208 -21.44 5.93 -18.44
CA LEU A 208 -19.97 6.06 -18.38
C LEU A 208 -19.46 7.13 -19.36
N GLU A 209 -20.09 7.23 -20.54
CA GLU A 209 -19.77 8.23 -21.58
C GLU A 209 -20.02 9.65 -21.10
N ASP A 210 -21.19 9.92 -20.49
CA ASP A 210 -21.53 11.26 -19.97
C ASP A 210 -20.54 11.69 -18.87
N MET A 211 -20.23 10.78 -17.95
CA MET A 211 -19.23 11.05 -16.90
C MET A 211 -17.83 11.30 -17.47
N ALA A 212 -17.43 10.56 -18.51
CA ALA A 212 -16.14 10.74 -19.16
C ALA A 212 -16.04 12.12 -19.83
N LEU A 213 -17.11 12.56 -20.48
CA LEU A 213 -17.23 13.90 -21.08
C LEU A 213 -17.17 15.00 -20.02
N ASP A 214 -17.97 14.89 -18.96
CA ASP A 214 -18.04 15.90 -17.89
C ASP A 214 -16.70 16.12 -17.20
N TYR A 215 -15.97 15.04 -16.95
CA TYR A 215 -14.68 15.09 -16.25
C TYR A 215 -13.48 15.16 -17.19
N ASN A 216 -13.70 15.18 -18.51
CA ASN A 216 -12.66 15.23 -19.54
C ASN A 216 -11.59 14.15 -19.36
N VAL A 217 -12.03 12.90 -19.23
CA VAL A 217 -11.20 11.69 -19.07
C VAL A 217 -11.62 10.60 -20.06
N ASP A 218 -10.80 9.57 -20.20
CA ASP A 218 -11.18 8.40 -21.01
C ASP A 218 -12.27 7.59 -20.29
N GLU A 219 -13.24 7.04 -21.03
CA GLU A 219 -14.28 6.17 -20.47
C GLU A 219 -13.70 4.99 -19.69
N LYS A 220 -12.55 4.46 -20.11
CA LYS A 220 -11.83 3.40 -19.39
C LYS A 220 -11.36 3.85 -18.01
N GLU A 221 -11.10 5.14 -17.79
CA GLU A 221 -10.78 5.65 -16.46
C GLU A 221 -12.01 5.65 -15.55
N ILE A 222 -13.18 6.01 -16.08
CA ILE A 222 -14.47 5.92 -15.38
C ILE A 222 -14.78 4.45 -15.04
N GLU A 223 -14.60 3.54 -16.00
CA GLU A 223 -14.80 2.10 -15.80
C GLU A 223 -13.87 1.55 -14.70
N GLU A 224 -12.59 1.93 -14.71
CA GLU A 224 -11.64 1.52 -13.67
C GLU A 224 -11.97 2.10 -12.29
N ALA A 225 -12.41 3.36 -12.20
CA ALA A 225 -12.84 3.97 -10.95
C ALA A 225 -14.08 3.27 -10.38
N HIS A 226 -15.06 2.97 -11.24
CA HIS A 226 -16.25 2.22 -10.85
C HIS A 226 -15.88 0.82 -10.34
N ARG A 227 -15.02 0.08 -11.07
CA ARG A 227 -14.49 -1.23 -10.63
C ARG A 227 -13.76 -1.12 -9.28
N PHE A 228 -12.99 -0.04 -9.08
CA PHE A 228 -12.27 0.20 -7.83
C PHE A 228 -13.23 0.31 -6.64
N GLU A 229 -14.33 1.04 -6.80
CA GLU A 229 -15.35 1.29 -5.76
C GLU A 229 -16.24 0.09 -5.44
N GLN A 230 -16.54 -0.76 -6.43
CA GLN A 230 -17.34 -1.97 -6.20
C GLN A 230 -16.78 -2.88 -5.09
N ARG A 231 -15.47 -2.80 -4.84
CA ARG A 231 -14.80 -3.56 -3.76
C ARG A 231 -15.14 -3.06 -2.37
N ARG A 232 -15.70 -1.86 -2.23
CA ARG A 232 -16.15 -1.29 -0.95
C ARG A 232 -17.52 -1.85 -0.52
N ALA A 233 -18.30 -2.32 -1.49
CA ALA A 233 -19.68 -2.78 -1.30
C ALA A 233 -19.80 -4.29 -1.01
N GLY A 234 -18.68 -5.03 -1.00
CA GLY A 234 -18.61 -6.47 -0.65
C GLY A 234 -17.92 -6.70 0.69
#